data_AF-A0A7X0XBH8-F1
#
_entry.id   AF-A0A7X0XBH8-F1
#
_cell.length_a   1.000
_cell.length_b   1.000
_cell.length_c   1.000
_cell.angle_alpha   90.00
_cell.angle_beta   90.00
_cell.angle_gamma   90.00
#
_symmetry.space_group_name_H-M   'P 1'
#
loop_
_entity.id
_entity.type
_entity.pdbx_description
1 polymer ?
#
loop_
_entity_poly.entity_id
_entity_poly.type
_entity_poly.pdbx_seq_one_letter_code
_entity_poly.pdbx_strand_id
1 'polypeptide(L)'
;MKIWLKKGLLVWMVIALVVSTLPAFEPRAEEVKGDVVPTPKTTVQAKPVELVEERTENEIVYDNQNGTFTKQIFTEPVNVKEDGEWERVSNDLLTTEDNVIEAERTEIKASFLPKMEDGKYSVFGEGNEAIAFRFESAEGEKELTAVKDVESSVDGNEVRFKDVLPNTDLRNLHFNTSVKEDIVVNEYNGFNMYNFRLDTKLKVEQLEDGSITFTNRKGKVVFELPKPVMSDSNVDEKSGIAVSSDAVEFKLEALTSTAYALQVVADAD
;
A
#
# COMPACT_ATOMS: atom_id res chain seq x y z
N MET A 1 -1.78 -9.99 26.51
CA MET A 1 -3.10 -10.36 27.08
C MET A 1 -3.69 -11.34 26.07
N LYS A 2 -3.91 -12.61 26.44
CA LYS A 2 -4.32 -13.67 25.50
C LYS A 2 -5.72 -13.37 24.97
N ILE A 3 -5.88 -13.20 23.66
CA ILE A 3 -7.17 -12.96 23.03
C ILE A 3 -7.68 -14.32 22.56
N TRP A 4 -8.47 -14.99 23.39
CA TRP A 4 -9.18 -16.19 22.98
C TRP A 4 -10.14 -15.86 21.83
N LEU A 5 -9.83 -16.31 20.60
CA LEU A 5 -10.80 -16.38 19.51
C LEU A 5 -11.94 -17.34 19.92
N LYS A 6 -13.06 -16.79 20.37
CA LYS A 6 -14.29 -17.57 20.61
C LYS A 6 -15.04 -17.75 19.30
N LYS A 7 -15.45 -18.99 19.02
CA LYS A 7 -16.19 -19.51 17.84
C LYS A 7 -17.59 -18.89 17.57
N GLY A 8 -17.81 -17.61 17.83
CA GLY A 8 -19.13 -16.99 17.64
C GLY A 8 -19.15 -15.47 17.61
N LEU A 9 -18.00 -14.81 17.48
CA LEU A 9 -17.95 -13.37 17.22
C LEU A 9 -17.66 -13.17 15.73
N LEU A 10 -18.42 -12.30 15.06
CA LEU A 10 -18.08 -11.76 13.75
C LEU A 10 -16.75 -10.99 13.91
N VAL A 11 -15.64 -11.70 13.76
CA VAL A 11 -14.29 -11.15 13.77
C VAL A 11 -13.91 -10.95 12.32
N TRP A 12 -13.78 -9.69 11.94
CA TRP A 12 -13.19 -9.32 10.66
C TRP A 12 -11.73 -9.01 10.94
N MET A 13 -10.81 -9.87 10.50
CA MET A 13 -9.37 -9.67 10.69
C MET A 13 -8.75 -9.15 9.40
N VAL A 14 -7.86 -8.17 9.51
CA VAL A 14 -7.12 -7.62 8.37
C VAL A 14 -5.64 -7.80 8.62
N ILE A 15 -4.96 -8.55 7.76
CA ILE A 15 -3.49 -8.60 7.72
C ILE A 15 -3.03 -7.64 6.63
N ALA A 16 -2.24 -6.64 7.00
CA ALA A 16 -1.76 -5.61 6.10
C ALA A 16 -0.30 -5.83 5.71
N LEU A 17 -0.03 -5.76 4.41
CA LEU A 17 1.28 -5.67 3.79
C LEU A 17 1.37 -4.33 3.05
N VAL A 18 2.56 -3.75 2.94
CA VAL A 18 2.75 -2.50 2.18
C VAL A 18 3.98 -2.63 1.31
N VAL A 19 3.84 -2.50 -0.01
CA VAL A 19 5.00 -2.37 -0.90
C VAL A 19 5.24 -0.88 -1.12
N SER A 20 6.42 -0.36 -0.77
CA SER A 20 6.75 1.07 -0.92
C SER A 20 8.04 1.30 -1.70
N THR A 21 8.10 2.41 -2.44
CA THR A 21 9.35 2.92 -3.04
C THR A 21 10.17 3.79 -2.09
N LEU A 22 9.53 4.29 -1.02
CA LEU A 22 10.17 5.04 0.05
C LEU A 22 10.67 4.09 1.15
N PRO A 23 11.87 4.34 1.71
CA PRO A 23 12.32 3.66 2.92
C PRO A 23 11.46 4.08 4.12
N ALA A 24 11.31 3.21 5.12
CA ALA A 24 10.62 3.54 6.37
C ALA A 24 11.19 4.82 7.02
N PHE A 25 10.35 5.85 7.20
CA PHE A 25 10.79 7.16 7.68
C PHE A 25 10.65 7.28 9.20
N GLU A 26 11.73 7.67 9.90
CA GLU A 26 11.65 8.22 11.26
C GLU A 26 11.31 9.73 11.16
N PRO A 27 10.17 10.19 11.71
CA PRO A 27 9.78 11.58 11.55
C PRO A 27 10.73 12.51 12.31
N ARG A 28 11.34 13.46 11.59
CA ARG A 28 12.02 14.62 12.17
C ARG A 28 11.35 15.89 11.67
N ALA A 29 10.72 16.62 12.59
CA ALA A 29 10.19 17.95 12.30
C ALA A 29 11.33 18.98 12.34
N GLU A 30 11.44 19.79 11.28
CA GLU A 30 12.15 21.07 11.32
C GLU A 30 11.12 22.21 11.27
N GLU A 31 11.05 23.00 12.34
CA GLU A 31 10.32 24.26 12.34
C GLU A 31 11.18 25.35 11.67
N VAL A 32 10.71 25.87 10.54
CA VAL A 32 11.24 27.14 10.01
C VAL A 32 10.30 28.26 10.43
N LYS A 33 10.72 29.07 11.40
CA LYS A 33 10.04 30.32 11.76
C LYS A 33 10.33 31.38 10.70
N GLY A 34 9.34 31.70 9.88
CA GLY A 34 9.29 32.94 9.13
C GLY A 34 8.54 34.02 9.92
N ASP A 35 9.18 35.16 10.17
CA ASP A 35 8.50 36.33 10.73
C ASP A 35 7.64 36.98 9.65
N VAL A 36 6.31 36.98 9.81
CA VAL A 36 5.41 37.75 8.96
C VAL A 36 4.49 38.60 9.84
N VAL A 37 4.65 39.92 9.75
CA VAL A 37 3.81 40.91 10.44
C VAL A 37 2.49 41.08 9.66
N PRO A 38 1.31 40.86 10.26
CA PRO A 38 0.06 41.06 9.56
C PRO A 38 -0.34 42.54 9.57
N THR A 39 -0.74 43.07 8.42
CA THR A 39 -1.51 44.33 8.33
C THR A 39 -2.90 44.02 7.78
N PRO A 40 -4.00 44.42 8.45
CA PRO A 40 -5.33 44.09 7.98
C PRO A 40 -5.78 45.07 6.89
N LYS A 41 -6.14 44.56 5.72
CA LYS A 41 -7.06 45.25 4.80
C LYS A 41 -8.13 44.27 4.33
N THR A 42 -9.35 44.57 4.73
CA THR A 42 -10.57 43.91 4.29
C THR A 42 -10.92 44.37 2.88
N THR A 43 -10.92 43.46 1.91
CA THR A 43 -11.81 43.57 0.74
C THR A 43 -12.01 42.18 0.11
N VAL A 44 -13.28 41.82 -0.11
CA VAL A 44 -13.84 40.70 -0.89
C VAL A 44 -13.01 39.41 -0.94
N GLN A 45 -13.50 38.34 -0.29
CA GLN A 45 -12.93 36.99 -0.38
C GLN A 45 -13.01 36.44 -1.81
N ALA A 46 -12.08 36.83 -2.67
CA ALA A 46 -11.80 36.10 -3.89
C ALA A 46 -11.18 34.75 -3.48
N LYS A 47 -11.61 33.67 -4.13
CA LYS A 47 -11.11 32.33 -3.81
C LYS A 47 -9.61 32.25 -4.16
N PRO A 48 -8.76 31.66 -3.31
CA PRO A 48 -7.35 31.45 -3.67
C PRO A 48 -7.20 30.70 -4.99
N VAL A 49 -6.20 31.06 -5.78
CA VAL A 49 -5.88 30.43 -7.08
C VAL A 49 -4.53 29.72 -6.96
N GLU A 50 -4.46 28.45 -7.35
CA GLU A 50 -3.21 27.69 -7.35
C GLU A 50 -2.24 28.23 -8.41
N LEU A 51 -0.98 28.43 -8.04
CA LEU A 51 0.13 28.78 -8.93
C LEU A 51 0.79 27.48 -9.40
N VAL A 52 0.37 26.97 -10.55
CA VAL A 52 0.78 25.67 -11.08
C VAL A 52 2.27 25.66 -11.45
N GLU A 53 2.80 26.80 -11.88
CA GLU A 53 4.21 27.03 -12.19
C GLU A 53 5.13 26.94 -10.96
N GLU A 54 4.58 27.09 -9.76
CA GLU A 54 5.31 26.97 -8.48
C GLU A 54 5.19 25.55 -7.88
N ARG A 55 4.61 24.58 -8.60
CA ARG A 55 4.54 23.20 -8.13
C ARG A 55 5.93 22.63 -7.92
N THR A 56 6.09 21.99 -6.78
CA THR A 56 7.21 21.09 -6.51
C THR A 56 6.64 19.75 -6.04
N GLU A 57 7.49 18.76 -5.83
CA GLU A 57 7.10 17.43 -5.36
C GLU A 57 6.18 17.47 -4.12
N ASN A 58 6.49 18.33 -3.15
CA ASN A 58 5.83 18.37 -1.84
C ASN A 58 5.09 19.67 -1.54
N GLU A 59 4.97 20.59 -2.49
CA GLU A 59 4.40 21.91 -2.23
C GLU A 59 3.23 22.27 -3.17
N ILE A 60 2.26 22.99 -2.60
CA ILE A 60 1.20 23.67 -3.34
C ILE A 60 1.17 25.13 -2.92
N VAL A 61 1.21 26.05 -3.89
CA VAL A 61 1.21 27.49 -3.64
C VAL A 61 -0.08 28.11 -4.18
N TYR A 62 -0.73 28.94 -3.37
CA TYR A 62 -1.93 29.68 -3.74
C TYR A 62 -1.70 31.19 -3.64
N ASP A 63 -2.13 31.94 -4.66
CA ASP A 63 -2.34 33.38 -4.59
C ASP A 63 -3.72 33.65 -3.95
N ASN A 64 -3.72 34.30 -2.77
CA ASN A 64 -4.95 34.64 -2.05
C ASN A 64 -5.68 35.84 -2.66
N GLN A 65 -5.16 36.43 -3.75
CA GLN A 65 -5.71 37.58 -4.48
C GLN A 65 -5.86 38.85 -3.63
N ASN A 66 -5.12 38.93 -2.53
CA ASN A 66 -5.10 40.06 -1.60
C ASN A 66 -3.67 40.56 -1.32
N GLY A 67 -2.71 40.16 -2.15
CA GLY A 67 -1.28 40.46 -1.99
C GLY A 67 -0.54 39.54 -1.02
N THR A 68 -1.17 38.46 -0.56
CA THR A 68 -0.53 37.40 0.25
C THR A 68 -0.59 36.06 -0.48
N PHE A 69 0.34 35.16 -0.15
CA PHE A 69 0.39 33.79 -0.67
C PHE A 69 0.22 32.78 0.47
N THR A 70 -0.38 31.64 0.16
CA THR A 70 -0.45 30.48 1.06
C THR A 70 0.36 29.35 0.45
N LYS A 71 1.38 28.86 1.15
CA LYS A 71 2.14 27.66 0.78
C LYS A 71 1.74 26.51 1.69
N GLN A 72 1.34 25.39 1.10
CA GLN A 72 1.14 24.12 1.79
C GLN A 72 2.33 23.22 1.51
N ILE A 73 2.90 22.65 2.56
CA ILE A 73 4.06 21.76 2.50
C ILE A 73 3.63 20.42 3.05
N PHE A 74 3.86 19.36 2.28
CA PHE A 74 3.44 18.00 2.61
C PHE A 74 4.67 17.13 2.89
N THR A 75 4.49 16.13 3.76
CA THR A 75 5.55 15.16 4.06
C THR A 75 5.69 14.09 2.97
N GLU A 76 4.62 13.85 2.21
CA GLU A 76 4.60 12.94 1.07
C GLU A 76 4.48 13.74 -0.23
N PRO A 77 4.99 13.21 -1.36
CA PRO A 77 4.83 13.87 -2.64
C PRO A 77 3.35 14.02 -3.01
N VAL A 78 2.95 15.26 -3.33
CA VAL A 78 1.60 15.61 -3.78
C VAL A 78 1.56 15.92 -5.28
N ASN A 79 2.71 16.15 -5.90
CA ASN A 79 2.82 16.26 -7.35
C ASN A 79 3.84 15.24 -7.88
N VAL A 80 3.58 14.71 -9.07
CA VAL A 80 4.44 13.78 -9.79
C VAL A 80 4.84 14.42 -11.12
N LYS A 81 6.04 14.10 -11.61
CA LYS A 81 6.55 14.66 -12.85
C LYS A 81 6.18 13.76 -14.03
N GLU A 82 5.36 14.27 -14.95
CA GLU A 82 4.99 13.59 -16.20
C GLU A 82 5.44 14.45 -17.38
N ASP A 83 6.17 13.84 -18.32
CA ASP A 83 6.70 14.51 -19.52
C ASP A 83 7.45 15.82 -19.28
N GLY A 84 8.01 15.99 -18.08
CA GLY A 84 8.77 17.17 -17.69
C GLY A 84 7.97 18.21 -16.90
N GLU A 85 6.66 18.05 -16.78
CA GLU A 85 5.72 18.96 -16.11
C GLU A 85 5.25 18.37 -14.77
N TRP A 86 4.93 19.22 -13.80
CA TRP A 86 4.41 18.80 -12.51
C TRP A 86 2.90 18.66 -12.55
N GLU A 87 2.43 17.44 -12.39
CA GLU A 87 1.01 17.12 -12.30
C GLU A 87 0.60 16.68 -10.91
N ARG A 88 -0.66 16.92 -10.58
CA ARG A 88 -1.22 16.47 -9.30
C ARG A 88 -1.28 14.94 -9.29
N VAL A 89 -0.79 14.35 -8.20
CA VAL A 89 -0.95 12.91 -7.93
C VAL A 89 -2.42 12.53 -8.02
N SER A 90 -2.69 11.41 -8.69
CA SER A 90 -4.01 10.80 -8.77
C SER A 90 -3.89 9.31 -8.59
N ASN A 91 -4.47 8.81 -7.49
CA ASN A 91 -4.49 7.40 -7.16
C ASN A 91 -5.73 6.69 -7.75
N ASP A 92 -6.54 7.40 -8.54
CA ASP A 92 -7.72 6.80 -9.18
C ASP A 92 -7.28 5.72 -10.15
N LEU A 93 -7.89 4.55 -10.04
CA LEU A 93 -7.54 3.39 -10.84
C LEU A 93 -8.37 3.32 -12.11
N LEU A 94 -7.69 3.02 -13.22
CA LEU A 94 -8.27 2.94 -14.56
C LEU A 94 -7.84 1.63 -15.21
N THR A 95 -8.73 1.03 -16.01
CA THR A 95 -8.36 -0.08 -16.89
C THR A 95 -7.75 0.45 -18.17
N THR A 96 -6.53 0.02 -18.48
CA THR A 96 -5.79 0.43 -19.68
C THR A 96 -6.22 -0.35 -20.93
N GLU A 97 -5.73 0.06 -22.11
CA GLU A 97 -5.99 -0.64 -23.37
C GLU A 97 -5.45 -2.09 -23.38
N ASP A 98 -4.39 -2.34 -22.62
CA ASP A 98 -3.77 -3.67 -22.48
C ASP A 98 -4.50 -4.56 -21.44
N ASN A 99 -5.68 -4.15 -20.99
CA ASN A 99 -6.52 -4.87 -20.04
C ASN A 99 -5.80 -5.14 -18.70
N VAL A 100 -5.11 -4.12 -18.18
CA VAL A 100 -4.57 -4.07 -16.82
C VAL A 100 -5.13 -2.87 -16.07
N ILE A 101 -5.19 -2.93 -14.74
CA ILE A 101 -5.67 -1.83 -13.89
C ILE A 101 -4.46 -1.12 -13.31
N GLU A 102 -4.36 0.20 -13.52
CA GLU A 102 -3.24 1.03 -13.08
C GLU A 102 -3.75 2.36 -12.53
N ALA A 103 -2.96 3.00 -11.67
CA ALA A 103 -3.29 4.33 -11.17
C ALA A 103 -3.00 5.40 -12.22
N GLU A 104 -3.84 6.43 -12.27
CA GLU A 104 -3.76 7.49 -13.26
C GLU A 104 -2.42 8.22 -13.22
N ARG A 105 -1.96 8.65 -12.03
CA ARG A 105 -0.71 9.42 -11.86
C ARG A 105 -0.08 9.18 -10.49
N THR A 106 0.81 8.19 -10.41
CA THR A 106 1.58 7.87 -9.19
C THR A 106 3.05 7.59 -9.48
N GLU A 107 3.88 7.79 -8.44
CA GLU A 107 5.31 7.47 -8.48
C GLU A 107 5.56 5.95 -8.50
N ILE A 108 4.91 5.20 -7.60
CA ILE A 108 4.96 3.74 -7.64
C ILE A 108 4.25 3.27 -8.91
N LYS A 109 4.96 2.44 -9.69
CA LYS A 109 4.37 1.72 -10.80
C LYS A 109 3.82 0.41 -10.26
N ALA A 110 2.51 0.28 -10.24
CA ALA A 110 1.84 -0.97 -9.90
C ALA A 110 0.70 -1.21 -10.88
N SER A 111 0.53 -2.47 -11.27
CA SER A 111 -0.59 -2.90 -12.10
C SER A 111 -1.26 -4.11 -11.48
N PHE A 112 -2.57 -4.19 -11.66
CA PHE A 112 -3.41 -5.28 -11.17
C PHE A 112 -4.15 -5.94 -12.34
N LEU A 113 -4.35 -7.25 -12.26
CA LEU A 113 -5.11 -7.96 -13.27
C LEU A 113 -6.62 -7.78 -13.04
N PRO A 114 -7.41 -7.52 -14.11
CA PRO A 114 -8.86 -7.52 -14.02
C PRO A 114 -9.44 -8.84 -13.50
N LYS A 115 -8.72 -9.94 -13.72
CA LYS A 115 -8.99 -11.28 -13.20
C LYS A 115 -7.67 -11.94 -12.80
N MET A 116 -7.66 -12.64 -11.68
CA MET A 116 -6.50 -13.46 -11.33
C MET A 116 -6.22 -14.55 -12.39
N GLU A 117 -4.94 -14.90 -12.55
CA GLU A 117 -4.50 -15.97 -13.44
C GLU A 117 -3.43 -16.82 -12.77
N ASP A 118 -3.79 -18.05 -12.38
CA ASP A 118 -2.94 -18.99 -11.65
C ASP A 118 -2.34 -18.32 -10.39
N GLY A 119 -3.23 -17.71 -9.59
CA GLY A 119 -2.88 -16.98 -8.38
C GLY A 119 -2.24 -15.62 -8.62
N LYS A 120 -1.79 -15.28 -9.83
CA LYS A 120 -1.22 -13.96 -10.15
C LYS A 120 -2.30 -12.90 -10.10
N TYR A 121 -2.01 -11.75 -9.51
CA TYR A 121 -2.96 -10.65 -9.42
C TYR A 121 -2.33 -9.26 -9.55
N SER A 122 -1.04 -9.09 -9.23
CA SER A 122 -0.38 -7.78 -9.31
C SER A 122 1.07 -7.85 -9.78
N VAL A 123 1.56 -6.73 -10.29
CA VAL A 123 2.96 -6.49 -10.62
C VAL A 123 3.36 -5.11 -10.10
N PHE A 124 4.49 -5.04 -9.39
CA PHE A 124 5.10 -3.79 -8.92
C PHE A 124 6.39 -3.52 -9.68
N GLY A 125 6.61 -2.29 -10.12
CA GLY A 125 7.76 -1.90 -10.95
C GLY A 125 7.67 -2.36 -12.39
N GLU A 126 8.73 -2.12 -13.15
CA GLU A 126 8.79 -2.39 -14.59
C GLU A 126 10.10 -3.06 -15.01
N GLY A 127 10.08 -3.76 -16.14
CA GLY A 127 11.27 -4.31 -16.78
C GLY A 127 12.07 -5.27 -15.88
N ASN A 128 13.32 -4.91 -15.56
CA ASN A 128 14.19 -5.73 -14.71
C ASN A 128 14.04 -5.43 -13.22
N GLU A 129 13.25 -4.44 -12.86
CA GLU A 129 12.94 -4.07 -11.47
C GLU A 129 11.48 -4.42 -11.12
N ALA A 130 10.83 -5.28 -11.91
CA ALA A 130 9.48 -5.74 -11.63
C ALA A 130 9.44 -6.89 -10.60
N ILE A 131 8.37 -6.94 -9.83
CA ILE A 131 8.00 -8.03 -8.92
C ILE A 131 6.56 -8.44 -9.25
N ALA A 132 6.36 -9.67 -9.73
CA ALA A 132 5.02 -10.22 -9.87
C ALA A 132 4.63 -10.97 -8.61
N PHE A 133 3.47 -10.63 -8.03
CA PHE A 133 2.91 -11.32 -6.88
C PHE A 133 1.87 -12.35 -7.34
N ARG A 134 1.94 -13.51 -6.70
CA ARG A 134 0.97 -14.60 -6.81
C ARG A 134 0.52 -14.98 -5.42
N PHE A 135 -0.79 -15.03 -5.18
CA PHE A 135 -1.35 -15.63 -3.98
C PHE A 135 -1.67 -17.08 -4.33
N GLU A 136 -0.99 -18.05 -3.72
CA GLU A 136 -1.07 -19.46 -4.15
C GLU A 136 -2.03 -20.26 -3.28
N SER A 137 -1.93 -20.13 -1.95
CA SER A 137 -2.73 -20.94 -1.02
C SER A 137 -2.76 -20.36 0.40
N ALA A 138 -3.59 -20.94 1.25
CA ALA A 138 -3.53 -20.75 2.69
C ALA A 138 -3.68 -22.07 3.44
N GLU A 139 -3.12 -22.12 4.65
CA GLU A 139 -3.14 -23.28 5.55
C GLU A 139 -3.19 -22.84 7.03
N GLY A 140 -3.37 -23.81 7.92
CA GLY A 140 -3.50 -23.59 9.36
C GLY A 140 -4.16 -24.77 10.06
N GLU A 141 -5.25 -24.52 10.79
CA GLU A 141 -6.13 -25.59 11.29
C GLU A 141 -6.81 -26.34 10.12
N LYS A 142 -6.99 -25.65 9.00
CA LYS A 142 -7.42 -26.26 7.74
C LYS A 142 -6.24 -26.78 6.94
N GLU A 143 -6.51 -27.85 6.18
CA GLU A 143 -5.59 -28.33 5.15
C GLU A 143 -5.31 -27.23 4.12
N LEU A 144 -4.13 -27.33 3.50
CA LEU A 144 -3.70 -26.43 2.45
C LEU A 144 -4.78 -26.30 1.37
N THR A 145 -5.24 -25.07 1.19
CA THR A 145 -6.30 -24.72 0.26
C THR A 145 -5.75 -23.73 -0.76
N ALA A 146 -5.75 -24.12 -2.04
CA ALA A 146 -5.38 -23.22 -3.11
C ALA A 146 -6.38 -22.07 -3.26
N VAL A 147 -5.91 -20.89 -3.65
CA VAL A 147 -6.80 -19.77 -3.97
C VAL A 147 -7.64 -20.09 -5.21
N LYS A 148 -8.73 -19.34 -5.38
CA LYS A 148 -9.50 -19.32 -6.63
C LYS A 148 -9.14 -18.09 -7.43
N ASP A 149 -9.01 -18.27 -8.74
CA ASP A 149 -8.91 -17.14 -9.64
C ASP A 149 -10.28 -16.45 -9.78
N VAL A 150 -10.36 -15.20 -9.35
CA VAL A 150 -11.59 -14.40 -9.34
C VAL A 150 -11.40 -13.09 -10.12
N GLU A 151 -12.52 -12.55 -10.61
CA GLU A 151 -12.56 -11.20 -11.17
C GLU A 151 -12.34 -10.17 -10.05
N SER A 152 -11.67 -9.08 -10.40
CA SER A 152 -11.49 -7.92 -9.54
C SER A 152 -12.66 -6.94 -9.64
N SER A 153 -12.81 -6.12 -8.61
CA SER A 153 -13.63 -4.90 -8.65
C SER A 153 -12.78 -3.69 -8.29
N VAL A 154 -13.05 -2.55 -8.93
CA VAL A 154 -12.35 -1.29 -8.71
C VAL A 154 -13.29 -0.27 -8.06
N ASP A 155 -12.84 0.41 -7.01
CA ASP A 155 -13.53 1.55 -6.38
C ASP A 155 -12.50 2.59 -5.94
N GLY A 156 -12.44 3.73 -6.65
CA GLY A 156 -11.42 4.77 -6.42
C GLY A 156 -10.00 4.21 -6.57
N ASN A 157 -9.26 4.14 -5.46
CA ASN A 157 -7.91 3.58 -5.39
C ASN A 157 -7.86 2.12 -4.88
N GLU A 158 -9.01 1.45 -4.75
CA GLU A 158 -9.11 0.06 -4.30
C GLU A 158 -9.25 -0.91 -5.49
N VAL A 159 -8.42 -1.95 -5.53
CA VAL A 159 -8.68 -3.20 -6.28
C VAL A 159 -9.00 -4.31 -5.30
N ARG A 160 -10.16 -4.96 -5.46
CA ARG A 160 -10.58 -6.07 -4.59
C ARG A 160 -10.83 -7.34 -5.38
N PHE A 161 -10.25 -8.44 -4.91
CA PHE A 161 -10.53 -9.81 -5.32
C PHE A 161 -11.33 -10.49 -4.21
N LYS A 162 -12.63 -10.67 -4.43
CA LYS A 162 -13.54 -11.23 -3.41
C LYS A 162 -13.49 -12.74 -3.37
N ASP A 163 -13.59 -13.31 -2.18
CA ASP A 163 -13.69 -14.76 -1.97
C ASP A 163 -12.56 -15.56 -2.65
N VAL A 164 -11.33 -15.01 -2.65
CA VAL A 164 -10.11 -15.69 -3.15
C VAL A 164 -9.85 -16.99 -2.37
N LEU A 165 -10.24 -17.00 -1.10
CA LEU A 165 -10.33 -18.15 -0.21
C LEU A 165 -11.68 -18.10 0.52
N PRO A 166 -12.14 -19.21 1.13
CA PRO A 166 -13.38 -19.21 1.92
C PRO A 166 -13.39 -18.08 2.98
N ASN A 167 -14.36 -17.16 2.88
CA ASN A 167 -14.52 -16.00 3.75
C ASN A 167 -13.28 -15.09 3.80
N THR A 168 -12.55 -14.96 2.70
CA THR A 168 -11.36 -14.10 2.63
C THR A 168 -11.27 -13.40 1.29
N ASP A 169 -11.14 -12.07 1.36
CA ASP A 169 -10.85 -11.21 0.23
C ASP A 169 -9.36 -10.84 0.21
N LEU A 170 -8.86 -10.54 -0.98
CA LEU A 170 -7.60 -9.81 -1.16
C LEU A 170 -7.92 -8.40 -1.64
N ARG A 171 -7.55 -7.39 -0.85
CA ARG A 171 -7.75 -5.97 -1.15
C ARG A 171 -6.42 -5.28 -1.36
N ASN A 172 -6.31 -4.46 -2.39
CA ASN A 172 -5.16 -3.60 -2.65
C ASN A 172 -5.62 -2.14 -2.68
N LEU A 173 -4.98 -1.27 -1.91
CA LEU A 173 -5.18 0.17 -1.89
C LEU A 173 -3.94 0.84 -2.47
N HIS A 174 -4.11 1.53 -3.59
CA HIS A 174 -3.04 2.19 -4.30
C HIS A 174 -2.82 3.61 -3.77
N PHE A 175 -1.59 3.97 -3.45
CA PHE A 175 -1.18 5.32 -3.06
C PHE A 175 -0.04 5.79 -3.96
N ASN A 176 0.40 7.03 -3.78
CA ASN A 176 1.38 7.63 -4.67
C ASN A 176 2.70 6.84 -4.72
N THR A 177 3.22 6.46 -3.55
CA THR A 177 4.53 5.82 -3.39
C THR A 177 4.45 4.42 -2.79
N SER A 178 3.23 3.92 -2.55
CA SER A 178 3.01 2.63 -1.93
C SER A 178 1.72 1.97 -2.39
N VAL A 179 1.66 0.65 -2.24
CA VAL A 179 0.40 -0.11 -2.31
C VAL A 179 0.26 -0.85 -1.00
N LYS A 180 -0.88 -0.64 -0.33
CA LYS A 180 -1.27 -1.41 0.85
C LYS A 180 -2.12 -2.59 0.41
N GLU A 181 -1.67 -3.78 0.72
CA GLU A 181 -2.41 -5.02 0.50
C GLU A 181 -2.99 -5.52 1.83
N ASP A 182 -4.24 -5.94 1.81
CA ASP A 182 -4.99 -6.44 2.96
C ASP A 182 -5.53 -7.84 2.64
N ILE A 183 -5.19 -8.83 3.47
CA ILE A 183 -5.90 -10.11 3.55
C ILE A 183 -7.06 -9.91 4.51
N VAL A 184 -8.27 -9.78 3.98
CA VAL A 184 -9.48 -9.48 4.76
C VAL A 184 -10.22 -10.77 5.05
N VAL A 185 -10.11 -11.27 6.28
CA VAL A 185 -10.82 -12.45 6.77
C VAL A 185 -12.16 -12.01 7.33
N ASN A 186 -13.24 -12.25 6.59
CA ASN A 186 -14.59 -11.78 6.94
C ASN A 186 -15.21 -12.60 8.08
N GLU A 187 -14.82 -13.87 8.18
CA GLU A 187 -15.20 -14.78 9.25
C GLU A 187 -14.06 -15.76 9.51
N TYR A 188 -13.88 -16.19 10.77
CA TYR A 188 -12.86 -17.17 11.13
C TYR A 188 -12.98 -18.44 10.26
N ASN A 189 -11.92 -18.73 9.52
CA ASN A 189 -11.90 -19.81 8.55
C ASN A 189 -10.81 -20.85 8.81
N GLY A 190 -10.03 -20.70 9.88
CA GLY A 190 -8.99 -21.65 10.30
C GLY A 190 -7.66 -21.52 9.54
N PHE A 191 -7.51 -20.51 8.67
CA PHE A 191 -6.22 -20.18 8.06
C PHE A 191 -5.47 -19.17 8.94
N ASN A 192 -4.17 -19.36 9.07
CA ASN A 192 -3.27 -18.41 9.71
C ASN A 192 -1.93 -18.29 8.97
N MET A 193 -1.71 -19.11 7.95
CA MET A 193 -0.55 -19.04 7.06
C MET A 193 -1.04 -18.80 5.64
N TYR A 194 -0.51 -17.78 4.99
CA TYR A 194 -0.87 -17.37 3.63
C TYR A 194 0.37 -17.42 2.75
N ASN A 195 0.31 -18.22 1.69
CA ASN A 195 1.44 -18.56 0.86
C ASN A 195 1.39 -17.77 -0.45
N PHE A 196 2.40 -16.94 -0.66
CA PHE A 196 2.61 -16.16 -1.85
C PHE A 196 3.86 -16.61 -2.58
N ARG A 197 3.89 -16.34 -3.88
CA ARG A 197 5.10 -16.43 -4.69
C ARG A 197 5.43 -15.08 -5.31
N LEU A 198 6.70 -14.73 -5.24
CA LEU A 198 7.27 -13.52 -5.83
C LEU A 198 8.17 -13.91 -7.00
N ASP A 199 7.82 -13.51 -8.22
CA ASP A 199 8.69 -13.65 -9.38
C ASP A 199 9.39 -12.31 -9.66
N THR A 200 10.72 -12.26 -9.51
CA THR A 200 11.49 -11.02 -9.69
C THR A 200 12.96 -11.29 -10.06
N LYS A 201 13.60 -10.33 -10.74
CA LYS A 201 15.06 -10.33 -10.97
C LYS A 201 15.83 -9.55 -9.91
N LEU A 202 15.13 -8.92 -8.98
CA LEU A 202 15.71 -8.21 -7.85
C LEU A 202 16.29 -9.22 -6.85
N LYS A 203 17.31 -8.78 -6.12
CA LYS A 203 17.80 -9.49 -4.95
C LYS A 203 16.80 -9.25 -3.82
N VAL A 204 16.24 -10.31 -3.25
CA VAL A 204 15.25 -10.23 -2.17
C VAL A 204 15.89 -10.68 -0.88
N GLU A 205 15.85 -9.85 0.16
CA GLU A 205 16.44 -10.14 1.47
C GLU A 205 15.49 -9.75 2.59
N GLN A 206 15.23 -10.69 3.51
CA GLN A 206 14.55 -10.42 4.76
C GLN A 206 15.57 -9.87 5.78
N LEU A 207 15.26 -8.73 6.40
CA LEU A 207 16.10 -8.05 7.37
C LEU A 207 15.80 -8.51 8.81
N GLU A 208 16.65 -8.10 9.75
CA GLU A 208 16.51 -8.45 11.18
C GLU A 208 15.23 -7.90 11.83
N ASP A 209 14.69 -6.79 11.32
CA ASP A 209 13.43 -6.20 11.78
C ASP A 209 12.18 -6.90 11.21
N GLY A 210 12.37 -7.90 10.36
CA GLY A 210 11.31 -8.67 9.71
C GLY A 210 10.79 -8.07 8.41
N SER A 211 11.26 -6.90 7.99
CA SER A 211 10.98 -6.33 6.66
C SER A 211 11.68 -7.13 5.56
N ILE A 212 11.22 -6.96 4.33
CA ILE A 212 11.85 -7.52 3.12
C ILE A 212 12.25 -6.38 2.19
N THR A 213 13.48 -6.40 1.70
CA THR A 213 13.98 -5.43 0.74
C THR A 213 14.19 -6.05 -0.64
N PHE A 214 13.96 -5.26 -1.68
CA PHE A 214 14.17 -5.64 -3.07
C PHE A 214 15.24 -4.73 -3.67
N THR A 215 16.40 -5.30 -3.96
CA THR A 215 17.59 -4.55 -4.40
C THR A 215 17.91 -4.85 -5.85
N ASN A 216 18.12 -3.79 -6.64
CA ASN A 216 18.50 -3.92 -8.04
C ASN A 216 19.99 -4.30 -8.19
N ARG A 217 20.41 -4.61 -9.44
CA ARG A 217 21.80 -4.99 -9.73
C ARG A 217 22.84 -3.90 -9.44
N LYS A 218 22.40 -2.65 -9.27
CA LYS A 218 23.26 -1.51 -8.91
C LYS A 218 23.42 -1.36 -7.40
N GLY A 219 22.78 -2.20 -6.59
CA GLY A 219 22.80 -2.13 -5.14
C GLY A 219 21.83 -1.09 -4.56
N LYS A 220 20.90 -0.55 -5.35
CA LYS A 220 19.84 0.35 -4.87
C LYS A 220 18.63 -0.48 -4.43
N VAL A 221 18.15 -0.26 -3.21
CA VAL A 221 16.83 -0.75 -2.76
C VAL A 221 15.77 0.03 -3.53
N VAL A 222 14.93 -0.69 -4.27
CA VAL A 222 13.87 -0.11 -5.12
C VAL A 222 12.48 -0.33 -4.53
N PHE A 223 12.31 -1.38 -3.73
CA PHE A 223 11.09 -1.61 -2.95
C PHE A 223 11.43 -2.12 -1.55
N GLU A 224 10.56 -1.79 -0.61
CA GLU A 224 10.52 -2.35 0.74
C GLU A 224 9.13 -2.92 1.00
N LEU A 225 9.09 -4.04 1.71
CA LEU A 225 7.89 -4.67 2.24
C LEU A 225 8.06 -4.75 3.77
N PRO A 226 7.55 -3.76 4.53
CA PRO A 226 7.70 -3.72 5.98
C PRO A 226 7.04 -4.93 6.65
N LYS A 227 7.48 -5.23 7.89
CA LYS A 227 6.90 -6.31 8.71
C LYS A 227 5.37 -6.18 8.73
N PRO A 228 4.63 -7.27 8.48
CA PRO A 228 3.18 -7.21 8.38
C PRO A 228 2.57 -6.99 9.77
N VAL A 229 1.36 -6.46 9.78
CA VAL A 229 0.56 -6.28 11.00
C VAL A 229 -0.82 -6.87 10.80
N MET A 230 -1.46 -7.34 11.87
CA MET A 230 -2.86 -7.71 11.85
C MET A 230 -3.70 -6.82 12.74
N SER A 231 -4.95 -6.58 12.37
CA SER A 231 -5.91 -5.84 13.19
C SER A 231 -7.26 -6.53 13.21
N ASP A 232 -7.92 -6.51 14.36
CA ASP A 232 -9.33 -6.89 14.49
C ASP A 232 -10.20 -5.66 14.20
N SER A 233 -11.30 -5.85 13.46
CA SER A 233 -12.27 -4.80 13.15
C SER A 233 -13.13 -4.39 14.34
N ASN A 234 -12.95 -5.01 15.51
CA ASN A 234 -13.48 -4.47 16.75
C ASN A 234 -12.74 -3.16 17.11
N VAL A 235 -13.24 -2.06 16.54
CA VAL A 235 -12.78 -0.70 16.83
C VAL A 235 -13.40 -0.25 18.14
N ASP A 236 -12.56 0.20 19.08
CA ASP A 236 -13.07 0.80 20.31
C ASP A 236 -13.81 2.11 19.97
N GLU A 237 -15.13 2.14 20.23
CA GLU A 237 -16.02 3.26 19.86
C GLU A 237 -15.60 4.62 20.42
N LYS A 238 -14.73 4.66 21.45
CA LYS A 238 -14.26 5.90 22.08
C LYS A 238 -12.98 6.44 21.45
N SER A 239 -12.07 5.56 21.05
CA SER A 239 -10.78 5.92 20.48
C SER A 239 -10.76 5.89 18.95
N GLY A 240 -11.66 5.14 18.32
CA GLY A 240 -11.62 4.91 16.87
C GLY A 240 -10.45 4.04 16.42
N ILE A 241 -9.75 3.39 17.37
CA ILE A 241 -8.56 2.58 17.12
C ILE A 241 -8.95 1.10 17.10
N ALA A 242 -8.59 0.42 16.01
CA ALA A 242 -8.65 -1.03 15.91
C ALA A 242 -7.57 -1.67 16.80
N VAL A 243 -7.89 -2.77 17.48
CA VAL A 243 -6.86 -3.54 18.19
C VAL A 243 -5.92 -4.16 17.16
N SER A 244 -4.66 -3.76 17.18
CA SER A 244 -3.61 -4.24 16.27
C SER A 244 -2.61 -5.12 17.01
N SER A 245 -2.08 -6.11 16.31
CA SER A 245 -1.05 -7.05 16.76
C SER A 245 0.08 -7.09 15.73
N ASP A 246 1.31 -7.06 16.23
CA ASP A 246 2.54 -7.26 15.47
C ASP A 246 2.99 -8.74 15.47
N ALA A 247 2.14 -9.65 15.98
CA ALA A 247 2.34 -11.10 15.94
C ALA A 247 2.01 -11.67 14.55
N VAL A 248 2.58 -11.03 13.52
CA VAL A 248 2.60 -11.52 12.15
C VAL A 248 4.04 -11.45 11.66
N GLU A 249 4.52 -12.51 11.01
CA GLU A 249 5.87 -12.59 10.48
C GLU A 249 5.87 -13.04 9.02
N PHE A 250 6.89 -12.61 8.29
CA PHE A 250 7.22 -13.20 7.00
C PHE A 250 8.17 -14.37 7.17
N LYS A 251 8.01 -15.40 6.34
CA LYS A 251 9.04 -16.41 6.07
C LYS A 251 9.35 -16.39 4.58
N LEU A 252 10.59 -16.06 4.25
CA LEU A 252 11.06 -15.95 2.88
C LEU A 252 11.98 -17.13 2.53
N GLU A 253 11.70 -17.81 1.42
CA GLU A 253 12.55 -18.87 0.86
C GLU A 253 12.82 -18.64 -0.62
N ALA A 254 14.09 -18.73 -1.03
CA ALA A 254 14.44 -18.67 -2.45
C ALA A 254 14.15 -20.03 -3.12
N LEU A 255 13.24 -20.04 -4.10
CA LEU A 255 12.92 -21.23 -4.89
C LEU A 255 13.89 -21.37 -6.08
N THR A 256 14.22 -20.25 -6.71
CA THR A 256 15.18 -20.14 -7.81
C THR A 256 15.91 -18.80 -7.72
N SER A 257 16.78 -18.49 -8.70
CA SER A 257 17.40 -17.16 -8.79
C SER A 257 16.41 -16.02 -9.06
N THR A 258 15.17 -16.32 -9.47
CA THR A 258 14.16 -15.32 -9.83
C THR A 258 12.77 -15.61 -9.29
N ALA A 259 12.65 -16.52 -8.32
CA ALA A 259 11.37 -16.89 -7.70
C ALA A 259 11.58 -17.16 -6.21
N TYR A 260 10.70 -16.62 -5.39
CA TYR A 260 10.73 -16.73 -3.93
C TYR A 260 9.35 -17.15 -3.42
N ALA A 261 9.33 -18.04 -2.43
CA ALA A 261 8.15 -18.28 -1.61
C ALA A 261 8.15 -17.27 -0.47
N LEU A 262 7.01 -16.60 -0.28
CA LEU A 262 6.76 -15.70 0.83
C LEU A 262 5.55 -16.22 1.59
N GLN A 263 5.75 -16.68 2.82
CA GLN A 263 4.66 -17.05 3.71
C GLN A 263 4.42 -15.93 4.72
N VAL A 264 3.16 -15.50 4.84
CA VAL A 264 2.69 -14.59 5.89
C VAL A 264 2.08 -15.44 7.00
N VAL A 265 2.66 -15.40 8.19
CA VAL A 265 2.24 -16.22 9.33
C VAL A 265 1.67 -15.30 10.40
N ALA A 266 0.35 -15.37 10.60
CA ALA A 266 -0.31 -14.75 11.73
C ALA A 266 -0.30 -15.72 12.91
N ASP A 267 0.06 -15.22 14.08
CA ASP A 267 -0.06 -16.00 15.32
C ASP A 267 -1.54 -16.35 15.56
N ALA A 268 -1.79 -17.61 15.87
CA ALA A 268 -3.13 -18.14 16.07
C ALA A 268 -3.61 -18.00 17.53
N ASP A 269 -2.75 -17.54 18.46
CA ASP A 269 -2.97 -17.52 19.92
C ASP A 269 -3.39 -16.17 20.54
#